data_AF-A0A6J4N0W8-F1
#
_entry.id   AF-A0A6J4N0W8-F1
#
_cell.length_a   1.000
_cell.length_b   1.000
_cell.length_c   1.000
_cell.angle_alpha   90.00
_cell.angle_beta   90.00
_cell.angle_gamma   90.00
#
_symmetry.space_group_name_H-M   'P 1'
#
loop_
_entity.id
_entity.type
_entity.pdbx_description
1 polymer ?
#
loop_
_entity_poly.entity_id
_entity_poly.type
_entity_poly.pdbx_seq_one_letter_code
_entity_poly.pdbx_strand_id
1 'polypeptide(L)'
;MTRITVRVEGHYEVHEAPFSRSYKWHPTSVTLVCGCGQELTSTGGVASTDSTCQCGTDHSALVADALANDVRSQENQLGDAVTHPWNHQIEEQAAQHLRDEAAYPEGSPQRYEDVTSGMVGEDEERWKKARAQQNRASFEGD
;
A
#
# COMPACT_ATOMS: atom_id res chain seq x y z
N MET A 1 -5.48 17.53 -33.86
CA MET A 1 -4.57 17.98 -32.77
C MET A 1 -4.73 17.03 -31.61
N THR A 2 -3.64 16.55 -31.02
CA THR A 2 -3.69 15.66 -29.85
C THR A 2 -3.69 16.49 -28.58
N ARG A 3 -4.53 16.12 -27.60
CA ARG A 3 -4.61 16.82 -26.32
C ARG A 3 -4.72 15.83 -25.18
N ILE A 4 -4.00 16.08 -24.10
CA ILE A 4 -4.15 15.36 -22.84
C ILE A 4 -5.40 15.88 -22.14
N THR A 5 -6.33 14.99 -21.82
CA THR A 5 -7.61 15.31 -21.19
C THR A 5 -7.59 15.01 -19.70
N VAL A 6 -6.96 13.91 -19.29
CA VAL A 6 -6.88 13.49 -17.90
C VAL A 6 -5.46 13.13 -17.54
N ARG A 7 -5.01 13.61 -16.38
CA ARG A 7 -3.81 13.15 -15.70
C ARG A 7 -4.21 12.75 -14.30
N VAL A 8 -3.92 11.51 -13.94
CA VAL A 8 -4.11 10.99 -12.58
C VAL A 8 -2.74 10.71 -12.03
N GLU A 9 -2.37 11.40 -10.96
CA GLU A 9 -1.12 11.17 -10.25
C GLU A 9 -1.13 9.79 -9.57
N GLY A 10 0.05 9.20 -9.40
CA GLY A 10 0.17 7.93 -8.68
C GLY A 10 -0.24 8.09 -7.23
N HIS A 11 -1.10 7.20 -6.74
CA HIS A 11 -1.68 7.27 -5.41
C HIS A 11 -1.92 5.88 -4.84
N TYR A 12 -2.07 5.81 -3.52
CA TYR A 12 -2.58 4.61 -2.87
C TYR A 12 -4.10 4.66 -2.77
N GLU A 13 -4.76 3.64 -3.30
CA GLU A 13 -6.15 3.34 -2.94
C GLU A 13 -6.14 2.58 -1.61
N VAL A 14 -6.97 3.02 -0.67
CA VAL A 14 -7.10 2.41 0.66
C VAL A 14 -8.36 1.57 0.70
N HIS A 15 -8.22 0.29 1.03
CA HIS A 15 -9.35 -0.57 1.31
C HIS A 15 -9.37 -0.96 2.79
N GLU A 16 -10.44 -0.57 3.47
CA GLU A 16 -10.71 -0.91 4.87
C GLU A 16 -11.51 -2.20 4.96
N ALA A 17 -11.08 -3.09 5.86
CA ALA A 17 -11.78 -4.31 6.25
C ALA A 17 -11.73 -4.43 7.79
N PRO A 18 -12.54 -5.30 8.41
CA PRO A 18 -12.51 -5.45 9.86
C PRO A 18 -11.09 -5.70 10.38
N PHE A 19 -10.65 -4.87 11.32
CA PHE A 19 -9.33 -4.89 11.95
C PHE A 19 -8.15 -4.84 10.97
N SER A 20 -8.37 -4.38 9.73
CA SER A 20 -7.35 -4.41 8.69
C SER A 20 -7.52 -3.28 7.67
N ARG A 21 -6.39 -2.85 7.12
CA ARG A 21 -6.36 -1.80 6.11
C ARG A 21 -5.29 -2.17 5.09
N SER A 22 -5.68 -2.19 3.82
CA SER A 22 -4.78 -2.55 2.72
C SER A 22 -4.58 -1.34 1.82
N TYR A 23 -3.35 -1.20 1.34
CA TYR A 23 -2.90 -0.08 0.52
C TYR A 23 -2.51 -0.62 -0.84
N LYS A 24 -3.23 -0.20 -1.87
CA LYS A 24 -2.97 -0.62 -3.24
C LYS A 24 -2.39 0.54 -4.03
N TRP A 25 -1.18 0.37 -4.54
CA TRP A 25 -0.55 1.39 -5.38
C TRP A 25 -1.19 1.43 -6.77
N HIS A 26 -1.63 2.62 -7.17
CA HIS A 26 -2.06 2.94 -8.52
C HIS A 26 -1.02 3.89 -9.14
N PRO A 27 -0.28 3.46 -10.18
CA PRO A 27 0.69 4.33 -10.81
C PRO A 27 0.00 5.45 -11.59
N THR A 28 0.76 6.50 -11.90
CA THR A 28 0.29 7.64 -12.70
C THR A 28 -0.34 7.17 -14.01
N SER A 29 -1.47 7.77 -14.39
CA SER A 29 -2.14 7.47 -15.67
C SER A 29 -2.44 8.75 -16.44
N VAL A 30 -2.31 8.67 -17.76
CA VAL A 30 -2.56 9.78 -18.68
C VAL A 30 -3.55 9.32 -19.73
N THR A 31 -4.59 10.11 -19.92
CA THR A 31 -5.55 9.94 -21.00
C THR A 31 -5.41 11.09 -21.99
N LEU A 32 -5.28 10.75 -23.26
CA LEU A 32 -5.17 11.69 -24.35
C LEU A 32 -6.20 11.40 -25.44
N VAL A 33 -6.66 12.45 -26.10
CA VAL A 33 -7.53 12.37 -27.26
C VAL A 33 -6.70 12.72 -28.49
N CYS A 34 -6.63 11.77 -29.41
CA CYS A 34 -6.00 11.94 -30.71
C CYS A 34 -6.84 12.87 -31.60
N GLY A 35 -6.22 13.51 -32.60
CA GLY A 35 -6.92 14.37 -33.54
C GLY A 35 -8.03 13.68 -34.36
N CYS A 36 -8.03 12.36 -34.42
CA CYS A 36 -9.10 11.56 -35.02
C CYS A 36 -10.29 11.29 -34.07
N GLY A 37 -10.22 11.75 -32.82
CA GLY A 37 -11.26 11.57 -31.81
C GLY A 37 -11.12 10.29 -30.97
N GLN A 38 -10.12 9.45 -31.23
CA GLN A 38 -9.83 8.27 -30.39
C GLN A 38 -9.19 8.69 -29.06
N GLU A 39 -9.65 8.06 -27.98
CA GLU A 39 -9.11 8.23 -26.64
C GLU A 39 -8.15 7.08 -26.31
N LEU A 40 -6.97 7.43 -25.80
CA LEU A 40 -5.93 6.50 -25.41
C LEU A 40 -5.57 6.76 -23.95
N THR A 41 -5.68 5.72 -23.13
CA THR A 41 -5.27 5.75 -21.72
C THR A 41 -4.01 4.91 -21.55
N SER A 42 -2.99 5.49 -20.94
CA SER A 42 -1.74 4.82 -20.62
C SER A 42 -1.40 5.01 -19.15
N THR A 43 -1.11 3.90 -18.47
CA THR A 43 -0.63 3.86 -17.09
C THR A 43 0.88 3.68 -17.06
N GLY A 44 1.56 4.45 -16.22
CA GLY A 44 3.00 4.31 -15.96
C GLY A 44 3.33 2.97 -15.30
N GLY A 45 4.51 2.43 -15.59
CA GLY A 45 5.04 1.20 -14.96
C GLY A 45 4.57 -0.12 -15.58
N VAL A 46 3.54 -0.12 -16.43
CA VAL A 46 3.17 -1.25 -17.29
C VAL A 46 3.67 -0.93 -18.69
N ALA A 47 4.30 -1.89 -19.39
CA ALA A 47 4.66 -1.73 -20.80
C ALA A 47 3.41 -1.26 -21.56
N SER A 48 3.42 0.00 -22.02
CA SER A 48 2.22 0.72 -22.45
C SER A 48 1.38 -0.15 -23.39
N THR A 49 0.10 -0.26 -23.07
CA THR A 49 -0.95 -0.51 -24.07
C THR A 49 -0.69 0.36 -25.28
N ASP A 50 -0.76 -0.23 -26.48
CA ASP A 50 -0.48 0.38 -27.78
C ASP A 50 -0.74 1.90 -27.77
N SER A 51 0.34 2.69 -27.64
CA SER A 51 0.28 4.15 -27.72
C SER A 51 0.06 4.63 -29.16
N THR A 52 -0.06 3.67 -30.08
CA THR A 52 -0.40 3.88 -31.48
C THR A 52 -1.90 3.96 -31.61
N CYS A 53 -2.37 5.11 -32.07
CA CYS A 53 -3.77 5.29 -32.42
C CYS A 53 -4.15 4.44 -33.64
N GLN A 54 -5.41 4.05 -33.78
CA GLN A 54 -5.93 3.37 -34.98
C GLN A 54 -5.74 4.18 -36.27
N CYS A 55 -5.57 5.50 -36.18
CA CYS A 55 -5.21 6.34 -37.32
C CYS A 55 -3.71 6.27 -37.70
N GLY A 56 -2.94 5.41 -37.04
CA GLY A 56 -1.50 5.19 -37.27
C GLY A 56 -0.59 6.22 -36.62
N THR A 57 -1.14 7.15 -35.82
CA THR A 57 -0.32 8.14 -35.10
C THR A 57 0.26 7.52 -33.83
N ASP A 58 1.58 7.53 -33.71
CA ASP A 58 2.26 7.12 -32.49
C ASP A 58 2.29 8.25 -31.46
N HIS A 59 1.74 7.99 -30.28
CA HIS A 59 1.75 8.89 -29.14
C HIS A 59 2.75 8.48 -28.05
N SER A 60 3.59 7.46 -28.30
CA SER A 60 4.56 6.90 -27.34
C SER A 60 5.41 7.98 -26.66
N ALA A 61 6.00 8.88 -27.44
CA ALA A 61 6.87 9.94 -26.94
C ALA A 61 6.12 10.96 -26.07
N LEU A 62 4.88 11.31 -26.45
CA LEU A 62 4.05 12.24 -25.67
C LEU A 62 3.60 11.61 -24.34
N VAL A 63 3.23 10.33 -24.37
CA VAL A 63 2.87 9.56 -23.18
C VAL A 63 4.08 9.38 -22.26
N ALA A 64 5.24 9.05 -22.83
CA ALA A 64 6.48 8.88 -22.07
C ALA A 64 6.92 10.19 -21.39
N ASP A 65 6.88 11.32 -22.10
CA ASP A 65 7.19 12.63 -21.52
C ASP A 65 6.17 13.02 -20.43
N ALA A 66 4.87 12.80 -20.70
CA ALA A 66 3.82 13.10 -19.73
C ALA A 66 3.98 12.29 -18.44
N LEU A 67 4.25 10.99 -18.53
CA LEU A 67 4.45 10.11 -17.39
C LEU A 67 5.79 10.37 -16.68
N ALA A 68 6.87 10.63 -17.42
CA ALA A 68 8.20 10.87 -16.83
C ALA A 68 8.28 12.21 -16.06
N ASN A 69 7.61 13.25 -16.56
CA ASN A 69 7.53 14.53 -15.84
C ASN A 69 6.68 14.42 -14.57
N ASP A 70 5.65 13.59 -14.58
CA ASP A 70 4.82 13.34 -13.40
C ASP A 70 5.61 12.52 -12.37
N VAL A 71 6.31 11.44 -12.77
CA VAL A 71 7.17 10.65 -11.86
C VAL A 71 8.30 11.48 -11.24
N ARG A 72 8.98 12.32 -12.04
CA ARG A 72 10.04 13.21 -11.52
C ARG A 72 9.52 14.28 -10.56
N SER A 73 8.30 14.78 -10.81
CA SER A 73 7.62 15.66 -9.86
C SER A 73 7.23 14.89 -8.60
N GLN A 74 6.87 13.62 -8.75
CA GLN A 74 6.45 12.74 -7.68
C GLN A 74 7.56 12.46 -6.66
N GLU A 75 8.75 12.06 -7.13
CA GLU A 75 9.90 11.76 -6.27
C GLU A 75 10.46 12.99 -5.54
N ASN A 76 10.32 14.18 -6.14
CA ASN A 76 10.84 15.43 -5.56
C ASN A 76 9.78 16.25 -4.79
N GLN A 77 8.48 15.99 -4.96
CA GLN A 77 7.41 16.84 -4.41
C GLN A 77 6.28 16.12 -3.68
N LEU A 78 6.08 14.80 -3.85
CA LEU A 78 5.09 14.12 -3.01
C LEU A 78 5.59 14.10 -1.57
N GLY A 79 4.82 14.77 -0.70
CA GLY A 79 5.07 14.71 0.72
C GLY A 79 5.03 13.27 1.22
N ASP A 80 5.76 13.00 2.29
CA ASP A 80 5.84 11.68 2.95
C ASP A 80 4.45 11.05 3.20
N ALA A 81 3.42 11.87 3.39
CA ALA A 81 2.02 11.44 3.54
C ALA A 81 1.43 10.71 2.33
N VAL A 82 1.89 10.99 1.10
CA VAL A 82 1.38 10.32 -0.10
C VAL A 82 2.16 9.04 -0.40
N THR A 83 3.46 9.03 -0.08
CA THR A 83 4.34 7.86 -0.28
C THR A 83 4.17 6.81 0.81
N HIS A 84 3.92 7.24 2.05
CA HIS A 84 3.78 6.39 3.22
C HIS A 84 2.50 6.74 4.00
N PRO A 85 1.31 6.58 3.38
CA PRO A 85 0.04 7.00 3.99
C PRO A 85 -0.22 6.35 5.35
N TRP A 86 0.29 5.13 5.59
CA TRP A 86 0.20 4.44 6.88
C TRP A 86 0.87 5.17 8.05
N ASN A 87 1.85 6.03 7.81
CA ASN A 87 2.48 6.83 8.87
C ASN A 87 1.64 8.05 9.28
N HIS A 88 0.72 8.49 8.42
CA HIS A 88 -0.04 9.74 8.59
C HIS A 88 -1.51 9.51 8.91
N GLN A 89 -1.94 8.25 8.94
CA GLN A 89 -3.34 7.85 9.10
C GLN A 89 -3.59 7.17 10.46
N ILE A 90 -2.76 7.48 11.46
CA ILE A 90 -2.83 6.89 12.80
C ILE A 90 -4.21 7.16 13.43
N GLU A 91 -4.75 8.37 13.31
CA GLU A 91 -6.06 8.73 13.85
C GLU A 91 -7.21 7.96 13.16
N GLU A 92 -7.16 7.84 11.83
CA GLU A 92 -8.15 7.08 11.06
C GLU A 92 -8.10 5.58 11.41
N GLN A 93 -6.90 5.03 11.57
CA GLN A 93 -6.71 3.64 11.99
C GLN A 93 -7.24 3.41 13.41
N ALA A 94 -7.02 4.34 14.33
CA ALA A 94 -7.58 4.27 15.68
C ALA A 94 -9.12 4.34 15.66
N ALA A 95 -9.69 5.23 14.84
CA ALA A 95 -11.14 5.32 14.69
C ALA A 95 -11.74 4.07 14.03
N GLN A 96 -11.05 3.47 13.06
CA GLN A 96 -11.43 2.19 12.47
C GLN A 96 -11.42 1.07 13.53
N HIS A 97 -10.36 0.99 14.32
CA HIS A 97 -10.26 0.01 15.39
C HIS A 97 -11.43 0.11 16.38
N LEU A 98 -11.79 1.32 16.83
CA LEU A 98 -12.93 1.53 17.72
C LEU A 98 -14.26 1.10 17.07
N ARG A 99 -14.45 1.36 15.77
CA ARG A 99 -15.64 0.92 15.03
C ARG A 99 -15.70 -0.60 14.93
N ASP A 100 -14.56 -1.25 14.71
CA ASP A 100 -14.48 -2.70 14.62
C ASP A 100 -14.72 -3.35 15.98
N GLU A 101 -14.17 -2.83 17.07
CA GLU A 101 -14.46 -3.32 18.42
C GLU A 101 -15.95 -3.21 18.77
N ALA A 102 -16.62 -2.15 18.32
CA ALA A 102 -18.06 -1.99 18.51
C ALA A 102 -18.89 -2.96 17.64
N ALA A 103 -18.42 -3.30 16.44
CA ALA A 103 -19.10 -4.21 15.52
C ALA A 103 -18.85 -5.69 15.85
N TYR A 104 -17.69 -6.00 16.42
CA TYR A 104 -17.21 -7.36 16.68
C TYR A 104 -16.88 -7.51 18.19
N PRO A 105 -17.86 -7.90 19.01
CA PRO A 105 -17.66 -8.05 20.45
C PRO A 105 -16.69 -9.19 20.78
N GLU A 106 -16.26 -9.21 22.03
CA GLU A 106 -15.37 -10.22 22.60
C GLU A 106 -15.90 -11.65 22.40
N GLY A 107 -15.03 -12.57 21.99
CA GLY A 107 -15.37 -13.95 21.60
C GLY A 107 -15.90 -14.12 20.18
N SER A 108 -15.95 -13.05 19.37
CA SER A 108 -16.27 -13.18 17.94
C SER A 108 -15.09 -13.80 17.16
N PRO A 109 -15.36 -14.68 16.17
CA PRO A 109 -14.29 -15.34 15.39
C PRO A 109 -13.38 -14.39 14.59
N GLN A 110 -13.81 -13.14 14.40
CA GLN A 110 -13.10 -12.11 13.64
C GLN A 110 -12.25 -11.19 14.52
N ARG A 111 -12.44 -11.23 15.84
CA ARG A 111 -11.58 -10.50 16.77
C ARG A 111 -10.31 -11.32 17.00
N TYR A 112 -9.15 -10.71 16.80
CA TYR A 112 -7.90 -11.32 17.22
C TYR A 112 -7.89 -11.33 18.75
N GLU A 113 -8.11 -12.49 19.35
CA GLU A 113 -7.89 -12.65 20.78
C GLU A 113 -6.39 -12.46 21.03
N ASP A 114 -6.05 -11.50 21.88
CA ASP A 114 -4.66 -11.27 22.24
C ASP A 114 -4.14 -12.51 23.00
N VAL A 115 -3.42 -13.35 22.26
CA VAL A 115 -2.79 -14.57 22.78
C VAL A 115 -1.79 -14.31 23.89
N THR A 116 -1.35 -13.06 24.11
CA THR A 116 -0.49 -12.67 25.22
C THR A 116 -1.25 -12.40 26.51
N SER A 117 -2.57 -12.17 26.45
CA SER A 117 -3.41 -11.93 27.62
C SER A 117 -3.54 -13.15 28.54
N GLY A 118 -3.27 -14.37 28.03
CA GLY A 118 -3.19 -15.60 28.83
C GLY A 118 -1.81 -15.96 29.36
N MET A 119 -0.74 -15.23 28.97
CA MET A 119 0.64 -15.56 29.30
C MET A 119 1.15 -14.90 30.60
N VAL A 120 0.26 -14.45 31.49
CA VAL A 120 0.66 -13.83 32.76
C VAL A 120 0.84 -14.91 33.83
N GLY A 121 2.10 -15.12 34.26
CA GLY A 121 2.46 -15.94 35.42
C GLY A 121 3.27 -17.18 35.09
N GLU A 122 2.61 -18.25 34.62
CA GLU A 122 3.25 -19.58 34.48
C GLU A 122 4.24 -19.66 33.31
N ASP A 123 3.97 -18.93 32.22
CA ASP A 123 4.84 -18.93 31.04
C ASP A 123 6.14 -18.13 31.27
N GLU A 124 6.12 -17.04 32.03
CA GLU A 124 7.35 -16.28 32.34
C GLU A 124 8.37 -17.12 33.12
N GLU A 125 7.89 -17.89 34.12
CA GLU A 125 8.72 -18.83 34.88
C GLU A 125 9.19 -20.01 34.01
N ARG A 126 8.35 -20.46 33.06
CA ARG A 126 8.73 -21.48 32.07
C ARG A 126 9.85 -20.98 31.15
N TRP A 127 9.79 -19.74 30.67
CA TRP A 127 10.84 -19.12 29.85
C TRP A 127 12.12 -18.87 30.64
N LYS A 128 12.03 -18.42 31.90
CA LYS A 128 13.20 -18.29 32.80
C LYS A 128 13.90 -19.63 33.02
N LYS A 129 13.13 -20.70 33.27
CA LYS A 129 13.67 -22.07 33.43
C LYS A 129 14.31 -22.58 32.15
N ALA A 130 13.66 -22.42 31.00
CA ALA A 130 14.22 -22.83 29.70
C ALA A 130 15.54 -22.10 29.39
N ARG A 131 15.61 -20.79 29.67
CA ARG A 131 16.81 -19.98 29.48
C ARG A 131 17.95 -20.36 30.43
N ALA A 132 17.64 -20.67 31.69
CA ALA A 132 18.62 -21.15 32.66
C ALA A 132 19.20 -22.52 32.27
N GLN A 133 18.37 -23.40 31.70
CA GLN A 133 18.79 -24.72 31.23
C GLN A 133 19.69 -24.65 29.98
N GLN A 134 19.40 -23.74 29.04
CA GLN A 134 20.28 -23.45 27.90
C GLN A 134 21.64 -22.92 28.35
N ASN A 135 21.67 -21.94 29.26
CA ASN A 135 22.92 -21.36 29.74
C ASN A 135 23.78 -22.35 30.53
N ARG A 136 23.15 -23.33 31.21
CA ARG A 136 23.86 -24.41 31.92
C ARG A 136 24.46 -25.44 30.96
N ALA A 137 23.73 -25.81 29.91
CA ALA A 137 24.22 -26.73 28.88
C ALA A 137 25.44 -26.19 28.11
N SER A 138 25.62 -24.88 28.04
CA SER A 138 26.79 -24.24 27.42
C SER A 138 28.06 -24.23 28.30
N PHE A 139 27.99 -24.61 29.58
CA PHE A 139 29.12 -24.52 30.52
C PHE A 139 29.73 -25.89 30.91
N GLU A 140 29.12 -27.01 30.50
CA GLU A 140 29.60 -28.38 30.77
C GLU A 140 30.20 -29.06 29.52
N GLY A 141 30.51 -28.28 28.48
CA GLY A 141 31.03 -28.75 27.20
C GLY A 141 32.36 -28.09 26.81
N ASP A 142 33.34 -28.06 27.72
CA ASP A 142 34.76 -27.83 27.42
C ASP A 142 35.60 -28.91 28.14
#